data_AF-A0A6N4TAN6-F1
#
_entry.id   AF-A0A6N4TAN6-F1
#
_cell.length_a   1.000
_cell.length_b   1.000
_cell.length_c   1.000
_cell.angle_alpha   90.00
_cell.angle_beta   90.00
_cell.angle_gamma   90.00
#
_symmetry.space_group_name_H-M   'P 1'
#
loop_
_entity.id
_entity.type
_entity.pdbx_description
1 polymer ?
#
loop_
_entity_poly.entity_id
_entity_poly.type
_entity_poly.pdbx_seq_one_letter_code
_entity_poly.pdbx_strand_id
1 'polypeptide(L)'
;MRTLYTFTLIALFTTLASTTQGASFDCSKAAKPVERMICETSNLSNLDEQLAGAYKAMMKAASPATGTDTSELLKSSQQRWLRTTRDACKTVRCLENAYVGRIAFLVQWNEDETANSKIDGKLDGNYEFSHDMEFANGTHSTVQDCLTIKSTGNAQAQVNTILVQSNGHNCSLNGKFALAGNVYSYLPGKGENDIHNCQIKLTVKQHQLVLSATGDGCSSHCGARASFANGASFLRTDKAKRACVAD
;
A
#
# COMPACT_ATOMS: atom_id res chain seq x y z
N MET A 1 12.52 -52.05 67.72
CA MET A 1 11.39 -51.36 67.08
C MET A 1 11.59 -49.85 67.18
N ARG A 2 12.00 -49.17 66.10
CA ARG A 2 11.84 -47.72 65.89
C ARG A 2 11.80 -47.45 64.39
N THR A 3 10.60 -47.10 63.92
CA THR A 3 10.25 -46.68 62.56
C THR A 3 10.75 -45.27 62.30
N LEU A 4 11.25 -44.99 61.10
CA LEU A 4 11.48 -43.62 60.60
C LEU A 4 10.83 -43.52 59.22
N TYR A 5 9.71 -42.80 59.13
CA TYR A 5 9.05 -42.44 57.88
C TYR A 5 9.63 -41.11 57.39
N THR A 6 10.40 -41.13 56.30
CA THR A 6 10.85 -39.92 55.61
C THR A 6 9.73 -39.42 54.69
N PHE A 7 9.06 -38.34 55.08
CA PHE A 7 8.14 -37.60 54.20
C PHE A 7 8.95 -36.87 53.13
N THR A 8 8.90 -37.36 51.89
CA THR A 8 9.50 -36.68 50.73
C THR A 8 8.50 -35.63 50.22
N LEU A 9 8.85 -34.35 50.36
CA LEU A 9 8.08 -33.22 49.85
C LEU A 9 8.29 -33.12 48.34
N ILE A 10 7.28 -33.53 47.55
CA ILE A 10 7.28 -33.37 46.09
C ILE A 10 6.90 -31.92 45.79
N ALA A 11 7.89 -31.08 45.50
CA ALA A 11 7.67 -29.73 45.01
C ALA A 11 7.23 -29.79 43.54
N LEU A 12 5.93 -29.58 43.30
CA LEU A 12 5.33 -29.51 41.98
C LEU A 12 5.68 -28.15 41.34
N PHE A 13 6.77 -28.10 40.57
CA PHE A 13 7.12 -26.95 39.75
C PHE A 13 6.13 -26.85 38.57
N THR A 14 5.09 -26.03 38.72
CA THR A 14 4.24 -25.62 37.60
C THR A 14 5.04 -24.68 36.70
N THR A 15 5.58 -25.19 35.61
CA THR A 15 6.14 -24.37 34.54
C THR A 15 4.99 -23.59 33.90
N LEU A 16 4.90 -22.29 34.18
CA LEU A 16 4.10 -21.40 33.35
C LEU A 16 4.75 -21.39 31.97
N ALA A 17 4.13 -22.08 31.01
CA ALA A 17 4.47 -21.94 29.61
C ALA A 17 4.08 -20.52 29.19
N SER A 18 5.05 -19.60 29.24
CA SER A 18 4.94 -18.34 28.52
C SER A 18 4.77 -18.68 27.05
N THR A 19 3.56 -18.55 26.54
CA THR A 19 3.31 -18.57 25.10
C THR A 19 4.21 -17.48 24.52
N THR A 20 5.26 -17.88 23.82
CA THR A 20 6.10 -16.93 23.09
C THR A 20 5.21 -16.35 21.99
N GLN A 21 4.60 -15.20 22.23
CA GLN A 21 4.02 -14.38 21.17
C GLN A 21 5.20 -14.00 20.25
N GLY A 22 5.37 -14.75 19.16
CA GLY A 22 6.45 -14.53 18.24
C GLY A 22 6.11 -13.34 17.37
N ALA A 23 6.81 -12.24 17.49
CA ALA A 23 6.94 -11.36 16.33
C ALA A 23 7.74 -12.10 15.25
N SER A 24 7.76 -11.59 14.02
CA SER A 24 8.64 -12.13 12.96
C SER A 24 10.14 -11.97 13.25
N PHE A 25 10.48 -11.40 14.41
CA PHE A 25 11.82 -11.20 14.94
C PHE A 25 11.91 -11.57 16.43
N ASP A 26 13.14 -11.71 16.92
CA ASP A 26 13.43 -12.02 18.31
C ASP A 26 13.12 -10.81 19.22
N CYS A 27 12.07 -10.91 20.02
CA CYS A 27 11.63 -9.85 20.92
C CYS A 27 12.67 -9.47 21.97
N SER A 28 13.63 -10.36 22.32
CA SER A 28 14.71 -9.99 23.22
C SER A 28 15.73 -9.02 22.58
N LYS A 29 15.64 -8.81 21.26
CA LYS A 29 16.50 -7.92 20.47
C LYS A 29 15.79 -6.65 20.00
N ALA A 30 14.56 -6.40 20.45
CA ALA A 30 13.78 -5.22 20.10
C ALA A 30 14.51 -3.92 20.51
N ALA A 31 14.99 -3.16 19.54
CA ALA A 31 15.74 -1.93 19.77
C ALA A 31 14.84 -0.69 19.64
N LYS A 32 13.89 -0.71 18.70
CA LYS A 32 13.01 0.42 18.41
C LYS A 32 11.76 0.43 19.30
N PRO A 33 11.19 1.61 19.61
CA PRO A 33 9.91 1.68 20.34
C PRO A 33 8.78 0.89 19.67
N VAL A 34 8.72 0.91 18.33
CA VAL A 34 7.73 0.13 17.57
C VAL A 34 7.95 -1.38 17.73
N GLU A 35 9.20 -1.85 17.80
CA GLU A 35 9.52 -3.27 17.98
C GLU A 35 9.09 -3.77 19.36
N ARG A 36 9.28 -2.96 20.41
CA ARG A 36 8.75 -3.26 21.75
C ARG A 36 7.22 -3.31 21.75
N MET A 37 6.57 -2.35 21.10
CA MET A 37 5.11 -2.32 20.98
C MET A 37 4.55 -3.57 20.27
N ILE A 38 5.24 -4.06 19.23
CA ILE A 38 4.89 -5.31 18.54
C ILE A 38 5.00 -6.49 19.51
N CYS A 39 6.09 -6.58 20.26
CA CYS A 39 6.34 -7.66 21.20
C CYS A 39 5.39 -7.67 22.41
N GLU A 40 4.97 -6.50 22.88
CA GLU A 40 4.08 -6.35 24.04
C GLU A 40 2.59 -6.51 23.68
N THR A 41 2.24 -6.46 22.39
CA THR A 41 0.84 -6.52 21.93
C THR A 41 0.61 -7.76 21.07
N SER A 42 -0.11 -8.75 21.60
CA SER A 42 -0.31 -10.04 20.90
C SER A 42 -0.91 -9.89 19.49
N ASN A 43 -1.84 -8.94 19.29
CA ASN A 43 -2.41 -8.69 17.95
C ASN A 43 -1.37 -8.15 16.96
N LEU A 44 -0.51 -7.23 17.39
CA LEU A 44 0.56 -6.66 16.56
C LEU A 44 1.63 -7.71 16.24
N SER A 45 1.99 -8.56 17.21
CA SER A 45 2.87 -9.71 16.98
C SER A 45 2.31 -10.63 15.90
N ASN A 46 1.02 -10.97 15.97
CA ASN A 46 0.39 -11.81 14.95
C ASN A 46 0.33 -11.14 13.57
N LEU A 47 0.01 -9.85 13.51
CA LEU A 47 0.03 -9.08 12.25
C LEU A 47 1.43 -9.00 11.65
N ASP A 48 2.47 -8.89 12.48
CA ASP A 48 3.87 -8.89 12.03
C ASP A 48 4.26 -10.25 11.41
N GLU A 49 3.85 -11.37 12.02
CA GLU A 49 4.02 -12.72 11.44
C GLU A 49 3.28 -12.87 10.10
N GLN A 50 2.02 -12.42 10.03
CA GLN A 50 1.23 -12.48 8.80
C GLN A 50 1.89 -11.69 7.67
N LEU A 51 2.39 -10.49 7.95
CA LEU A 51 3.13 -9.69 6.98
C LEU A 51 4.41 -10.39 6.52
N ALA A 52 5.17 -10.98 7.44
CA ALA A 52 6.38 -11.73 7.10
C ALA A 52 6.07 -12.93 6.19
N GLY A 53 4.98 -13.65 6.48
CA GLY A 53 4.48 -14.74 5.65
C GLY A 53 4.11 -14.27 4.24
N ALA A 54 3.32 -13.21 4.13
CA ALA A 54 2.91 -12.63 2.84
C ALA A 54 4.11 -12.13 2.04
N TYR A 55 5.06 -11.44 2.68
CA TYR A 55 6.28 -10.96 2.04
C TYR A 55 7.15 -12.12 1.53
N LYS A 56 7.30 -13.20 2.31
CA LYS A 56 8.05 -14.39 1.91
C LYS A 56 7.42 -15.11 0.71
N ALA A 57 6.10 -15.28 0.74
CA ALA A 57 5.36 -15.82 -0.41
C ALA A 57 5.63 -14.97 -1.66
N MET A 58 5.64 -13.65 -1.49
CA MET A 58 5.88 -12.73 -2.59
C MET A 58 7.28 -12.72 -3.14
N MET A 59 8.29 -12.77 -2.28
CA MET A 59 9.68 -12.92 -2.70
C MET A 59 9.90 -14.22 -3.49
N LYS A 60 9.14 -15.28 -3.17
CA LYS A 60 9.20 -16.56 -3.89
C LYS A 60 8.55 -16.45 -5.27
N ALA A 61 7.38 -15.84 -5.39
CA ALA A 61 6.70 -15.63 -6.68
C ALA A 61 7.48 -14.66 -7.58
N ALA A 62 8.04 -13.59 -7.01
CA ALA A 62 8.85 -12.59 -7.72
C ALA A 62 10.21 -13.11 -8.22
N SER A 63 10.50 -14.41 -8.09
CA SER A 63 11.74 -15.04 -8.56
C SER A 63 11.48 -15.91 -9.80
N PRO A 64 11.74 -15.43 -11.05
CA PRO A 64 11.87 -16.32 -12.20
C PRO A 64 13.32 -16.74 -12.41
N ALA A 65 13.51 -17.91 -13.04
CA ALA A 65 14.78 -18.57 -13.38
C ALA A 65 15.79 -17.73 -14.19
N THR A 66 15.45 -16.49 -14.57
CA THR A 66 16.30 -15.57 -15.35
C THR A 66 16.78 -14.37 -14.55
N GLY A 67 16.43 -14.26 -13.26
CA GLY A 67 16.99 -13.34 -12.27
C GLY A 67 17.20 -11.88 -12.73
N THR A 68 16.20 -11.00 -12.56
CA THR A 68 16.45 -9.57 -12.26
C THR A 68 15.17 -8.78 -11.92
N ASP A 69 15.38 -7.71 -11.14
CA ASP A 69 14.55 -6.54 -10.78
C ASP A 69 13.34 -6.67 -9.85
N THR A 70 12.38 -7.57 -10.08
CA THR A 70 11.13 -7.55 -9.28
C THR A 70 11.38 -7.83 -7.79
N SER A 71 12.29 -8.78 -7.49
CA SER A 71 12.71 -9.09 -6.12
C SER A 71 13.45 -7.93 -5.44
N GLU A 72 14.28 -7.18 -6.17
CA GLU A 72 15.02 -6.04 -5.63
C GLU A 72 14.10 -4.84 -5.39
N LEU A 73 13.10 -4.63 -6.26
CA LEU A 73 12.07 -3.62 -6.06
C LEU A 73 11.15 -3.95 -4.88
N LEU A 74 10.76 -5.23 -4.72
CA LEU A 74 9.97 -5.68 -3.57
C LEU A 74 10.75 -5.51 -2.26
N LYS A 75 12.05 -5.84 -2.25
CA LYS A 75 12.95 -5.54 -1.12
C LYS A 75 12.99 -4.05 -0.82
N SER A 76 13.21 -3.21 -1.83
CA SER A 76 13.29 -1.75 -1.67
C SER A 76 11.97 -1.16 -1.12
N SER A 77 10.83 -1.59 -1.68
CA SER A 77 9.49 -1.22 -1.20
C SER A 77 9.29 -1.61 0.27
N GLN A 78 9.67 -2.84 0.64
CA GLN A 78 9.52 -3.33 2.01
C GLN A 78 10.42 -2.57 2.98
N GLN A 79 11.69 -2.35 2.63
CA GLN A 79 12.63 -1.58 3.45
C GLN A 79 12.16 -0.14 3.66
N ARG A 80 11.60 0.49 2.62
CA ARG A 80 11.02 1.82 2.73
C ARG A 80 9.82 1.82 3.67
N TRP A 81 8.86 0.92 3.45
CA TRP A 81 7.67 0.80 4.29
C TRP A 81 8.00 0.61 5.78
N LEU A 82 9.02 -0.23 6.08
CA LEU A 82 9.52 -0.40 7.44
C LEU A 82 9.99 0.94 8.04
N ARG A 83 10.76 1.72 7.29
CA ARG A 83 11.37 2.98 7.77
C ARG A 83 10.37 4.13 7.86
N THR A 84 9.49 4.28 6.87
CA THR A 84 8.67 5.50 6.73
C THR A 84 7.27 5.33 7.29
N THR A 85 6.74 4.11 7.32
CA THR A 85 5.37 3.85 7.75
C THR A 85 5.34 3.12 9.09
N ARG A 86 5.97 1.93 9.17
CA ARG A 86 5.98 1.14 10.41
C ARG A 86 6.68 1.90 11.53
N ASP A 87 7.92 2.30 11.31
CA ASP A 87 8.75 2.95 12.34
C ASP A 87 8.29 4.37 12.71
N ALA A 88 7.43 4.99 11.90
CA ALA A 88 6.82 6.28 12.20
C ALA A 88 5.61 6.18 13.15
N CYS A 89 5.00 5.00 13.28
CA CYS A 89 3.84 4.82 14.16
C CYS A 89 4.20 4.95 15.64
N LYS A 90 3.38 5.73 16.35
CA LYS A 90 3.54 5.99 17.80
C LYS A 90 2.45 5.33 18.66
N THR A 91 1.48 4.66 18.04
CA THR A 91 0.35 4.03 18.73
C THR A 91 0.03 2.66 18.14
N VAL A 92 -0.56 1.78 18.95
CA VAL A 92 -0.98 0.44 18.52
C VAL A 92 -1.91 0.51 17.31
N ARG A 93 -2.95 1.37 17.37
CA ARG A 93 -3.91 1.54 16.26
C ARG A 93 -3.26 2.00 14.95
N CYS A 94 -2.26 2.89 15.01
CA CYS A 94 -1.51 3.29 13.81
C CYS A 94 -0.84 2.06 13.18
N LEU A 95 -0.19 1.26 14.02
CA LEU A 95 0.60 0.13 13.58
C LEU A 95 -0.29 -1.02 13.06
N GLU A 96 -1.44 -1.26 13.68
CA GLU A 96 -2.46 -2.19 13.18
C GLU A 96 -2.92 -1.81 11.77
N ASN A 97 -3.30 -0.55 11.56
CA ASN A 97 -3.72 -0.06 10.24
C ASN A 97 -2.59 -0.18 9.20
N ALA A 98 -1.35 0.15 9.59
CA ALA A 98 -0.19 0.02 8.73
C ALA A 98 0.05 -1.45 8.31
N TYR A 99 -0.02 -2.39 9.26
CA TYR A 99 0.14 -3.82 8.99
C TYR A 99 -0.98 -4.35 8.10
N VAL A 100 -2.25 -4.11 8.44
CA VAL A 100 -3.40 -4.57 7.64
C VAL A 100 -3.29 -4.06 6.20
N GLY A 101 -2.98 -2.78 6.01
CA GLY A 101 -2.81 -2.19 4.69
C GLY A 101 -1.65 -2.81 3.90
N ARG A 102 -0.54 -3.14 4.57
CA ARG A 102 0.63 -3.75 3.92
C ARG A 102 0.44 -5.23 3.63
N ILE A 103 -0.20 -5.98 4.52
CA ILE A 103 -0.57 -7.39 4.30
C ILE A 103 -1.51 -7.48 3.10
N ALA A 104 -2.56 -6.67 3.05
CA ALA A 104 -3.48 -6.64 1.92
C ALA A 104 -2.75 -6.36 0.59
N PHE A 105 -1.83 -5.39 0.58
CA PHE A 105 -0.98 -5.11 -0.58
C PHE A 105 -0.14 -6.32 -1.01
N LEU A 106 0.49 -7.03 -0.07
CA LEU A 106 1.34 -8.20 -0.36
C LEU A 106 0.52 -9.43 -0.78
N VAL A 107 -0.67 -9.64 -0.20
CA VAL A 107 -1.54 -10.78 -0.54
C VAL A 107 -2.18 -10.58 -1.91
N GLN A 108 -2.71 -9.38 -2.20
CA GLN A 108 -3.29 -9.07 -3.53
C GLN A 108 -2.26 -9.19 -4.66
N TRP A 109 -0.99 -8.90 -4.38
CA TRP A 109 0.07 -9.16 -5.33
C TRP A 109 0.22 -10.68 -5.63
N ASN A 110 0.04 -11.56 -4.63
CA ASN A 110 0.27 -13.01 -4.75
C ASN A 110 -0.90 -13.80 -5.37
N GLU A 111 -2.15 -13.38 -5.13
CA GLU A 111 -3.34 -14.11 -5.63
C GLU A 111 -3.58 -13.91 -7.14
N ASP A 112 -2.97 -12.88 -7.73
CA ASP A 112 -3.28 -12.43 -9.08
C ASP A 112 -2.33 -12.91 -10.18
N GLU A 113 -1.29 -13.71 -9.92
CA GLU A 113 -0.44 -14.24 -11.02
C GLU A 113 -1.23 -15.06 -12.06
N THR A 114 -2.30 -15.75 -11.64
CA THR A 114 -3.19 -16.50 -12.56
C THR A 114 -4.31 -15.66 -13.19
N ALA A 115 -4.65 -14.49 -12.62
CA ALA A 115 -5.68 -13.58 -13.17
C ALA A 115 -5.09 -12.44 -14.02
N ASN A 116 -3.86 -12.03 -13.73
CA ASN A 116 -3.19 -10.87 -14.34
C ASN A 116 -2.69 -11.09 -15.77
N SER A 117 -2.56 -12.32 -16.23
CA SER A 117 -2.29 -12.59 -17.65
C SER A 117 -3.43 -12.11 -18.58
N LYS A 118 -4.63 -11.78 -18.03
CA LYS A 118 -5.77 -11.24 -18.81
C LYS A 118 -6.08 -9.75 -18.59
N ILE A 119 -5.45 -9.06 -17.63
CA ILE A 119 -5.64 -7.60 -17.43
C ILE A 119 -4.54 -6.78 -18.13
N ASP A 120 -3.36 -7.36 -18.34
CA ASP A 120 -2.16 -6.69 -18.88
C ASP A 120 -2.17 -6.47 -20.41
N GLY A 121 -3.35 -6.45 -21.04
CA GLY A 121 -3.46 -6.35 -22.49
C GLY A 121 -3.73 -4.96 -23.06
N LYS A 122 -4.53 -4.11 -22.40
CA LYS A 122 -5.10 -2.89 -23.04
C LYS A 122 -5.49 -1.74 -22.07
N LEU A 123 -4.79 -1.59 -20.94
CA LEU A 123 -5.01 -0.39 -20.10
C LEU A 123 -4.34 0.85 -20.67
N ASP A 124 -3.34 0.69 -21.54
CA ASP A 124 -2.76 1.78 -22.29
C ASP A 124 -3.84 2.59 -23.01
N GLY A 125 -3.70 3.90 -22.90
CA GLY A 125 -4.59 4.86 -23.52
C GLY A 125 -5.02 5.95 -22.56
N ASN A 126 -5.94 6.75 -23.07
CA ASN A 126 -6.47 7.91 -22.39
C ASN A 126 -7.92 7.63 -22.01
N TYR A 127 -8.34 8.18 -20.89
CA TYR A 127 -9.68 8.04 -20.32
C TYR A 127 -10.14 9.42 -19.88
N GLU A 128 -11.42 9.66 -20.04
CA GLU A 128 -12.07 10.91 -19.64
C GLU A 128 -13.31 10.58 -18.83
N PHE A 129 -13.64 11.45 -17.87
CA PHE A 129 -14.89 11.39 -17.12
C PHE A 129 -15.49 12.78 -17.07
N SER A 130 -16.65 12.95 -17.71
CA SER A 130 -17.40 14.20 -17.69
C SER A 130 -18.44 14.15 -16.58
N HIS A 131 -18.49 15.19 -15.76
CA HIS A 131 -19.48 15.32 -14.70
C HIS A 131 -19.81 16.78 -14.42
N ASP A 132 -20.97 17.01 -13.84
CA ASP A 132 -21.35 18.36 -13.41
C ASP A 132 -20.66 18.72 -12.09
N MET A 133 -20.30 19.99 -11.97
CA MET A 133 -19.65 20.55 -10.81
C MET A 133 -20.21 21.94 -10.52
N GLU A 134 -20.53 22.17 -9.25
CA GLU A 134 -20.75 23.52 -8.73
C GLU A 134 -19.41 24.06 -8.20
N PHE A 135 -19.03 25.23 -8.71
CA PHE A 135 -17.84 25.93 -8.28
C PHE A 135 -18.12 26.79 -7.04
N ALA A 136 -17.07 27.14 -6.29
CA ALA A 136 -17.17 27.97 -5.08
C ALA A 136 -17.81 29.35 -5.32
N ASN A 137 -17.89 29.82 -6.57
CA ASN A 137 -18.58 31.04 -6.96
C ASN A 137 -20.08 30.85 -7.29
N GLY A 138 -20.64 29.65 -7.07
CA GLY A 138 -22.03 29.27 -7.37
C GLY A 138 -22.30 28.92 -8.84
N THR A 139 -21.29 28.98 -9.70
CA THR A 139 -21.44 28.60 -11.12
C THR A 139 -21.53 27.09 -11.25
N HIS A 140 -22.41 26.61 -12.11
CA HIS A 140 -22.54 25.20 -12.46
C HIS A 140 -21.99 24.99 -13.88
N SER A 141 -21.05 24.06 -14.03
CA SER A 141 -20.56 23.66 -15.35
C SER A 141 -20.30 22.17 -15.39
N THR A 142 -20.38 21.58 -16.59
CA THR A 142 -19.84 20.26 -16.85
C THR A 142 -18.33 20.38 -17.01
N VAL A 143 -17.60 19.64 -16.18
CA VAL A 143 -16.14 19.55 -16.19
C VAL A 143 -15.70 18.18 -16.68
N GLN A 144 -14.43 18.05 -17.02
CA GLN A 144 -13.87 16.79 -17.50
C GLN A 144 -12.57 16.46 -16.78
N ASP A 145 -12.57 15.34 -16.09
CA ASP A 145 -11.37 14.73 -15.54
C ASP A 145 -10.70 13.87 -16.62
N CYS A 146 -9.37 13.75 -16.56
CA CYS A 146 -8.62 12.92 -17.48
C CYS A 146 -7.65 11.98 -16.75
N LEU A 147 -7.40 10.83 -17.39
CA LEU A 147 -6.40 9.85 -16.97
C LEU A 147 -5.70 9.28 -18.20
N THR A 148 -4.38 9.29 -18.22
CA THR A 148 -3.55 8.64 -19.24
C THR A 148 -2.70 7.57 -18.57
N ILE A 149 -2.75 6.36 -19.11
CA ILE A 149 -1.92 5.24 -18.67
C ILE A 149 -1.05 4.83 -19.85
N LYS A 150 0.26 4.76 -19.61
CA LYS A 150 1.22 4.24 -20.58
C LYS A 150 2.14 3.24 -19.91
N SER A 151 2.00 1.97 -20.26
CA SER A 151 2.86 0.90 -19.76
C SER A 151 4.30 1.16 -20.18
N THR A 152 5.22 0.94 -19.25
CA THR A 152 6.67 1.14 -19.46
C THR A 152 7.45 -0.18 -19.44
N GLY A 153 6.76 -1.32 -19.35
CA GLY A 153 7.35 -2.62 -19.08
C GLY A 153 7.60 -2.86 -17.59
N ASN A 154 8.02 -4.08 -17.23
CA ASN A 154 8.36 -4.48 -15.86
C ASN A 154 7.26 -4.22 -14.82
N ALA A 155 6.00 -4.49 -15.19
CA ALA A 155 4.82 -4.21 -14.36
C ALA A 155 4.78 -2.74 -13.88
N GLN A 156 5.17 -1.79 -14.73
CA GLN A 156 5.09 -0.37 -14.43
C GLN A 156 4.34 0.40 -15.52
N ALA A 157 3.75 1.51 -15.11
CA ALA A 157 3.13 2.46 -16.02
C ALA A 157 3.48 3.89 -15.62
N GLN A 158 3.64 4.75 -16.62
CA GLN A 158 3.54 6.18 -16.46
C GLN A 158 2.05 6.54 -16.42
N VAL A 159 1.64 7.22 -15.34
CA VAL A 159 0.26 7.68 -15.17
C VAL A 159 0.26 9.20 -15.09
N ASN A 160 -0.59 9.81 -15.90
CA ASN A 160 -0.86 11.25 -15.86
C ASN A 160 -2.35 11.46 -15.63
N THR A 161 -2.72 12.40 -14.79
CA THR A 161 -4.12 12.71 -14.52
C THR A 161 -4.30 14.17 -14.17
N ILE A 162 -5.46 14.71 -14.56
CA ILE A 162 -5.91 16.07 -14.23
C ILE A 162 -7.33 15.91 -13.72
N LEU A 163 -7.56 16.31 -12.48
CA LEU A 163 -8.89 16.31 -11.86
C LEU A 163 -9.32 17.75 -11.59
N VAL A 164 -10.47 18.15 -12.13
CA VAL A 164 -11.02 19.50 -11.93
C VAL A 164 -11.66 19.57 -10.55
N GLN A 165 -11.45 20.69 -9.85
CA GLN A 165 -11.98 20.89 -8.49
C GLN A 165 -12.93 22.06 -8.42
N SER A 166 -13.86 21.99 -7.47
CA SER A 166 -14.88 23.03 -7.25
C SER A 166 -14.28 24.38 -6.82
N ASN A 167 -13.04 24.39 -6.34
CA ASN A 167 -12.31 25.62 -6.04
C ASN A 167 -11.67 26.29 -7.28
N GLY A 168 -11.88 25.74 -8.48
CA GLY A 168 -11.34 26.27 -9.74
C GLY A 168 -9.88 25.92 -10.01
N HIS A 169 -9.24 25.12 -9.16
CA HIS A 169 -7.90 24.59 -9.40
C HIS A 169 -7.95 23.14 -9.89
N ASN A 170 -6.87 22.72 -10.55
CA ASN A 170 -6.73 21.35 -11.04
C ASN A 170 -5.76 20.56 -10.15
N CYS A 171 -6.17 19.35 -9.78
CA CYS A 171 -5.26 18.35 -9.25
C CYS A 171 -4.53 17.69 -10.40
N SER A 172 -3.24 17.99 -10.58
CA SER A 172 -2.42 17.35 -11.60
C SER A 172 -1.42 16.40 -10.98
N LEU A 173 -1.42 15.15 -11.42
CA LEU A 173 -0.43 14.14 -11.03
C LEU A 173 0.22 13.57 -12.28
N ASN A 174 1.54 13.53 -12.27
CA ASN A 174 2.37 12.87 -13.27
C ASN A 174 3.40 12.03 -12.52
N GLY A 175 3.35 10.72 -12.69
CA GLY A 175 4.41 9.89 -12.16
C GLY A 175 4.30 8.42 -12.47
N LYS A 176 5.27 7.70 -11.93
CA LYS A 176 5.44 6.27 -12.19
C LYS A 176 4.63 5.47 -11.19
N PHE A 177 4.02 4.39 -11.65
CA PHE A 177 3.29 3.46 -10.83
C PHE A 177 3.81 2.04 -11.05
N ALA A 178 3.91 1.26 -9.96
CA ALA A 178 4.13 -0.18 -10.03
C ALA A 178 2.80 -0.91 -9.93
N LEU A 179 2.57 -1.86 -10.84
CA LEU A 179 1.46 -2.78 -10.84
C LEU A 179 1.73 -3.96 -9.90
N ALA A 180 0.74 -4.24 -9.07
CA ALA A 180 0.68 -5.30 -8.09
C ALA A 180 -0.73 -5.88 -8.12
N GLY A 181 -0.92 -7.09 -8.63
CA GLY A 181 -2.28 -7.61 -8.84
C GLY A 181 -3.07 -6.69 -9.77
N ASN A 182 -4.24 -6.24 -9.33
CA ASN A 182 -5.07 -5.24 -10.00
C ASN A 182 -4.81 -3.79 -9.56
N VAL A 183 -3.75 -3.50 -8.80
CA VAL A 183 -3.48 -2.16 -8.24
C VAL A 183 -2.17 -1.60 -8.76
N TYR A 184 -2.24 -0.43 -9.38
CA TYR A 184 -1.09 0.43 -9.64
C TYR A 184 -0.85 1.31 -8.41
N SER A 185 0.35 1.26 -7.82
CA SER A 185 0.75 2.10 -6.68
C SER A 185 1.82 3.11 -7.08
N TYR A 186 1.65 4.36 -6.67
CA TYR A 186 2.57 5.46 -6.98
C TYR A 186 3.99 5.19 -6.46
N LEU A 187 4.97 5.48 -7.30
CA LEU A 187 6.39 5.40 -7.00
C LEU A 187 6.96 6.83 -6.96
N PRO A 188 7.24 7.38 -5.76
CA PRO A 188 7.81 8.72 -5.66
C PRO A 188 9.18 8.81 -6.34
N GLY A 189 9.45 9.95 -6.97
CA GLY A 189 10.72 10.25 -7.62
C GLY A 189 11.88 10.40 -6.63
N LYS A 190 13.13 10.23 -7.09
CA LYS A 190 14.30 10.56 -6.26
C LYS A 190 14.28 12.05 -5.92
N GLY A 191 14.21 12.40 -4.64
CA GLY A 191 14.21 13.79 -4.17
C GLY A 191 12.82 14.43 -4.05
N GLU A 192 11.75 13.69 -4.34
CA GLU A 192 10.41 14.09 -3.94
C GLU A 192 10.34 13.97 -2.41
N ASN A 193 9.98 15.05 -1.71
CA ASN A 193 9.94 15.04 -0.24
C ASN A 193 9.08 13.86 0.22
N ASP A 194 9.69 12.94 0.98
CA ASP A 194 9.05 11.75 1.54
C ASP A 194 7.87 12.19 2.40
N ILE A 195 6.68 12.25 1.80
CA ILE A 195 5.45 12.38 2.56
C ILE A 195 5.17 10.99 3.08
N HIS A 196 5.70 10.75 4.29
CA HIS A 196 5.91 9.43 4.88
C HIS A 196 4.65 8.53 4.93
N ASN A 197 3.47 9.11 4.73
CA ASN A 197 2.18 8.42 4.81
C ASN A 197 1.31 8.51 3.54
N CYS A 198 1.70 9.25 2.49
CA CYS A 198 0.82 9.35 1.31
C CYS A 198 0.90 8.10 0.45
N GLN A 199 -0.25 7.46 0.21
CA GLN A 199 -0.41 6.34 -0.70
C GLN A 199 -1.40 6.71 -1.80
N ILE A 200 -0.90 6.88 -3.02
CA ILE A 200 -1.72 7.08 -4.22
C ILE A 200 -1.82 5.76 -4.98
N LYS A 201 -3.04 5.32 -5.27
CA LYS A 201 -3.34 4.04 -5.92
C LYS A 201 -4.33 4.22 -7.05
N LEU A 202 -4.09 3.53 -8.15
CA LEU A 202 -5.03 3.34 -9.26
C LEU A 202 -5.45 1.87 -9.27
N THR A 203 -6.69 1.60 -8.86
CA THR A 203 -7.25 0.25 -8.76
C THR A 203 -8.01 -0.09 -10.03
N VAL A 204 -7.67 -1.22 -10.64
CA VAL A 204 -8.34 -1.79 -11.80
C VAL A 204 -9.49 -2.66 -11.33
N LYS A 205 -10.72 -2.19 -11.56
CA LYS A 205 -11.94 -2.97 -11.38
C LYS A 205 -12.42 -3.51 -12.72
N GLN A 206 -13.42 -4.39 -12.70
CA GLN A 206 -13.97 -4.98 -13.93
C GLN A 206 -14.40 -3.92 -14.97
N HIS A 207 -15.07 -2.85 -14.53
CA HIS A 207 -15.61 -1.81 -15.44
C HIS A 207 -14.97 -0.42 -15.24
N GLN A 208 -14.16 -0.25 -14.20
CA GLN A 208 -13.68 1.06 -13.76
C GLN A 208 -12.20 1.05 -13.45
N LEU A 209 -11.58 2.21 -13.57
CA LEU A 209 -10.27 2.56 -13.06
C LEU A 209 -10.47 3.59 -11.95
N VAL A 210 -10.07 3.25 -10.73
CA VAL A 210 -10.35 4.08 -9.55
C VAL A 210 -9.04 4.62 -9.00
N LEU A 211 -8.84 5.92 -9.16
CA LEU A 211 -7.74 6.66 -8.55
C LEU A 211 -8.14 7.09 -7.14
N SER A 212 -7.27 6.85 -6.18
CA SER A 212 -7.47 7.21 -4.78
C SER A 212 -6.15 7.62 -4.15
N ALA A 213 -6.22 8.51 -3.15
CA ALA A 213 -5.09 8.79 -2.29
C ALA A 213 -5.50 8.71 -0.83
N THR A 214 -4.68 8.08 0.00
CA THR A 214 -4.91 7.91 1.43
C THR A 214 -3.67 8.28 2.22
N GLY A 215 -3.86 8.81 3.43
CA GLY A 215 -2.78 9.25 4.31
C GLY A 215 -2.47 10.73 4.15
N ASP A 216 -1.58 11.22 5.01
CA ASP A 216 -1.29 12.66 5.12
C ASP A 216 -0.47 13.16 3.94
N GLY A 217 -0.63 14.45 3.61
CA GLY A 217 0.22 15.17 2.67
C GLY A 217 0.04 14.85 1.18
N CYS A 218 -0.92 13.99 0.80
CA CYS A 218 -1.14 13.67 -0.62
C CYS A 218 -1.45 14.87 -1.52
N SER A 219 -1.94 15.97 -0.97
CA SER A 219 -2.17 17.22 -1.72
C SER A 219 -0.90 17.79 -2.37
N SER A 220 0.30 17.46 -1.87
CA SER A 220 1.56 17.91 -2.51
C SER A 220 1.74 17.38 -3.93
N HIS A 221 1.17 16.20 -4.23
CA HIS A 221 1.25 15.55 -5.53
C HIS A 221 0.10 15.99 -6.46
N CYS A 222 -0.61 17.04 -6.07
CA CYS A 222 -1.91 17.42 -6.61
C CYS A 222 -1.97 18.93 -6.88
N GLY A 223 -0.85 19.54 -7.28
CA GLY A 223 -0.77 20.99 -7.57
C GLY A 223 -1.05 21.88 -6.35
N ALA A 224 -0.96 23.20 -6.54
CA ALA A 224 -1.23 24.15 -5.47
C ALA A 224 -2.73 24.21 -5.18
N ARG A 225 -3.10 24.07 -3.90
CA ARG A 225 -4.49 24.21 -3.40
C ARG A 225 -5.49 23.19 -3.96
N ALA A 226 -5.03 22.03 -4.43
CA ALA A 226 -5.90 20.92 -4.81
C ALA A 226 -5.59 19.66 -4.01
N SER A 227 -6.53 18.71 -4.00
CA SER A 227 -6.39 17.45 -3.24
C SER A 227 -7.06 16.25 -3.92
N PHE A 228 -6.64 15.03 -3.63
CA PHE A 228 -7.34 13.82 -4.11
C PHE A 228 -8.63 13.50 -3.34
N ALA A 229 -9.24 14.48 -2.65
CA ALA A 229 -10.23 14.26 -1.60
C ALA A 229 -11.48 13.45 -2.02
N ASN A 230 -11.83 13.45 -3.31
CA ASN A 230 -12.98 12.69 -3.81
C ASN A 230 -12.60 11.39 -4.55
N GLY A 231 -11.31 11.10 -4.69
CA GLY A 231 -10.82 10.14 -5.67
C GLY A 231 -11.27 10.51 -7.09
N ALA A 232 -10.99 9.64 -8.05
CA ALA A 232 -11.54 9.75 -9.40
C ALA A 232 -11.84 8.35 -9.94
N SER A 233 -12.90 8.22 -10.75
CA SER A 233 -13.29 6.96 -11.35
C SER A 233 -13.54 7.14 -12.83
N PHE A 234 -12.86 6.33 -13.63
CA PHE A 234 -12.96 6.33 -15.09
C PHE A 234 -13.54 5.00 -15.56
N LEU A 235 -14.48 5.01 -16.50
CA LEU A 235 -14.92 3.77 -17.12
C LEU A 235 -13.82 3.23 -18.04
N ARG A 236 -13.57 1.92 -17.99
CA ARG A 236 -12.55 1.28 -18.84
C ARG A 236 -12.88 1.37 -20.34
N THR A 237 -14.15 1.57 -20.66
CA THR A 237 -14.70 1.73 -22.01
C THR A 237 -14.57 3.15 -22.55
N ASP A 238 -14.46 4.14 -21.66
CA ASP A 238 -14.56 5.56 -22.03
C ASP A 238 -13.18 6.07 -22.41
N LYS A 239 -12.73 5.62 -23.59
CA LYS A 239 -11.42 5.97 -24.13
C LYS A 239 -11.47 7.35 -24.77
N ALA A 240 -10.53 8.19 -24.35
CA ALA A 240 -10.31 9.51 -24.91
C ALA A 240 -9.33 9.47 -26.09
N LYS A 241 -9.55 10.37 -27.06
CA LYS A 241 -8.68 10.50 -28.24
C LYS A 241 -7.36 11.19 -27.92
N ARG A 242 -7.33 12.01 -26.88
CA ARG A 242 -6.18 12.84 -26.50
C ARG A 242 -5.68 12.45 -25.12
N ALA A 243 -4.37 12.57 -24.92
CA ALA A 243 -3.76 12.43 -23.60
C ALA A 243 -4.14 13.61 -22.72
N CYS A 244 -3.96 13.44 -21.40
CA CYS A 244 -4.02 14.54 -20.45
C CYS A 244 -3.01 15.62 -20.83
N VAL A 245 -3.49 16.80 -21.21
CA VAL A 245 -2.66 17.99 -21.40
C VAL A 245 -3.09 18.98 -20.33
N ALA A 246 -2.13 19.47 -19.54
CA ALA A 246 -2.37 20.63 -18.72
C ALA A 246 -2.34 21.84 -19.66
N ASP A 247 -3.46 22.55 -19.75
CA ASP A 247 -3.53 23.84 -20.46
C ASP A 247 -2.60 24.88 -19.80
#